data_AF-A0A412ZFP5-F1
#
_entry.id   AF-A0A412ZFP5-F1
#
_cell.length_a   1.000
_cell.length_b   1.000
_cell.length_c   1.000
_cell.angle_alpha   90.00
_cell.angle_beta   90.00
_cell.angle_gamma   90.00
#
_symmetry.space_group_name_H-M   'P 1'
#
loop_
_entity.id
_entity.type
_entity.pdbx_description
1 polymer ?
#
loop_
_entity_poly.entity_id
_entity_poly.type
_entity_poly.pdbx_seq_one_letter_code
_entity_poly.pdbx_strand_id
1 'polypeptide(L)'
;MNILIWGTGNLSGNYMRQGYFLNHKIVGFIDSYKKKDLFMGAKVYKPDQIKELNFDCLIVCILNHNNEILRTCINEKVDLEKVLFVKNRNEFQDADEEFTHKLLNTEKLRSEFPLIFKDIEERIFQEEYINDKTILNSDLKDTAFIHDLDENHVVAWIPIELLFSEKKEDITNFDEYAEEWKLQNSQFENIPIISFEPYRNLYLFFIQGIAYPSLYSDWYQKLFLSRGMRSGYTDEQLIEKRFREFKIMQRELNMGMDFFINHPPKAKWNDKGYFNLLDGHHRTTFLYYSGISKIPVQTTRKDYETWCNLDIVNVVHKIILEQKRTEFYQPILNPYFMDIHPHREEYTKSRLHHILEFLGTRRFKKKRVIDIGANLGYMGQAFCRMGADVILLEPDNFHYVLTHKINELLYINCKVVRQKFEDYKVDEKYDIAILLTVFYHYFHQEKVRDKFIKHINENVTQMIIWESGGNPEEERHYILQHTKFHNYIHLCYTYATGKFRELGIFITDDSEYLKYKKG
;
A
#
# COMPACT_ATOMS: atom_id res chain seq x y z
N MET A 1 -33.01 -26.62 -4.59
CA MET A 1 -33.78 -25.52 -3.95
C MET A 1 -33.92 -24.35 -4.91
N ASN A 2 -35.05 -23.65 -4.83
CA ASN A 2 -35.27 -22.31 -5.36
C ASN A 2 -34.68 -21.31 -4.36
N ILE A 3 -33.63 -20.59 -4.76
CA ILE A 3 -32.94 -19.64 -3.88
C ILE A 3 -33.13 -18.20 -4.32
N LEU A 4 -33.33 -17.33 -3.36
CA LEU A 4 -33.34 -15.88 -3.52
C LEU A 4 -32.06 -15.33 -2.88
N ILE A 5 -31.40 -14.36 -3.51
CA ILE A 5 -30.12 -13.84 -3.00
C ILE A 5 -30.26 -12.35 -2.71
N TRP A 6 -30.08 -11.92 -1.47
CA TRP A 6 -30.03 -10.50 -1.12
C TRP A 6 -28.62 -9.97 -1.30
N GLY A 7 -28.48 -8.97 -2.17
CA GLY A 7 -27.22 -8.29 -2.47
C GLY A 7 -26.81 -8.50 -3.92
N THR A 8 -26.55 -7.40 -4.63
CA THR A 8 -26.08 -7.40 -6.02
C THR A 8 -24.63 -6.89 -6.14
N GLY A 9 -23.85 -7.11 -5.07
CA GLY A 9 -22.47 -6.66 -4.89
C GLY A 9 -21.42 -7.71 -5.23
N ASN A 10 -20.17 -7.46 -4.79
CA ASN A 10 -19.02 -8.30 -5.11
C ASN A 10 -19.15 -9.73 -4.56
N LEU A 11 -19.68 -9.88 -3.33
CA LEU A 11 -19.78 -11.18 -2.67
C LEU A 11 -20.67 -12.15 -3.45
N SER A 12 -21.92 -11.76 -3.70
CA SER A 12 -22.84 -12.55 -4.53
C SER A 12 -22.33 -12.73 -5.96
N GLY A 13 -21.68 -11.72 -6.55
CA GLY A 13 -21.04 -11.86 -7.86
C GLY A 13 -19.91 -12.89 -7.89
N ASN A 14 -19.10 -12.98 -6.83
CA ASN A 14 -18.04 -13.98 -6.68
C ASN A 14 -18.61 -15.38 -6.53
N TYR A 15 -19.60 -15.57 -5.65
CA TYR A 15 -20.29 -16.86 -5.48
C TYR A 15 -20.91 -17.36 -6.78
N MET A 16 -21.52 -16.48 -7.57
CA MET A 16 -22.02 -16.80 -8.90
C MET A 16 -20.91 -17.29 -9.84
N ARG A 17 -19.82 -16.52 -9.97
CA ARG A 17 -18.70 -16.85 -10.87
C ARG A 17 -17.98 -18.14 -10.49
N GLN A 18 -17.86 -18.42 -9.20
CA GLN A 18 -17.20 -19.61 -8.68
C GLN A 18 -18.15 -20.82 -8.58
N GLY A 19 -19.41 -20.67 -8.99
CA GLY A 19 -20.36 -21.77 -9.05
C GLY A 19 -20.89 -22.24 -7.69
N TYR A 20 -20.87 -21.39 -6.66
CA TYR A 20 -21.31 -21.74 -5.30
C TYR A 20 -22.81 -22.09 -5.25
N PHE A 21 -23.56 -21.67 -6.27
CA PHE A 21 -24.99 -21.92 -6.39
C PHE A 21 -25.35 -22.94 -7.49
N LEU A 22 -24.38 -23.65 -8.09
CA LEU A 22 -24.62 -24.51 -9.28
C LEU A 22 -25.72 -25.56 -9.11
N ASN A 23 -25.92 -26.05 -7.88
CA ASN A 23 -26.92 -27.07 -7.57
C ASN A 23 -28.30 -26.50 -7.20
N HIS A 24 -28.50 -25.19 -7.36
CA HIS A 24 -29.72 -24.49 -6.98
C HIS A 24 -30.28 -23.65 -8.13
N LYS A 25 -31.59 -23.47 -8.13
CA LYS A 25 -32.28 -22.60 -9.08
C LYS A 25 -32.37 -21.21 -8.49
N ILE A 26 -31.80 -20.22 -9.16
CA ILE A 26 -31.84 -18.83 -8.71
C ILE A 26 -33.15 -18.19 -9.16
N VAL A 27 -33.99 -17.81 -8.20
CA VAL A 27 -35.26 -17.13 -8.42
C VAL A 27 -35.03 -15.66 -8.79
N GLY A 28 -34.02 -15.05 -8.18
CA GLY A 28 -33.62 -13.68 -8.44
C GLY A 28 -32.75 -13.10 -7.34
N PHE A 29 -32.49 -11.80 -7.46
CA PHE A 29 -31.74 -11.04 -6.46
C PHE A 29 -32.63 -9.98 -5.80
N ILE A 30 -32.37 -9.70 -4.53
CA ILE A 30 -32.92 -8.54 -3.83
C ILE A 30 -31.86 -7.45 -3.73
N ASP A 31 -32.23 -6.22 -4.06
CA ASP A 31 -31.41 -5.03 -3.87
C ASP A 31 -32.26 -3.97 -3.16
N SER A 32 -31.83 -3.56 -1.96
CA SER A 32 -32.55 -2.59 -1.13
C SER A 32 -32.83 -1.27 -1.85
N TYR A 33 -31.98 -0.87 -2.80
CA TYR A 33 -32.14 0.36 -3.59
C TYR A 33 -32.56 0.10 -5.03
N LYS A 34 -32.58 -1.16 -5.47
CA LYS A 34 -32.81 -1.62 -6.86
C LYS A 34 -32.15 -0.71 -7.90
N LYS A 35 -30.81 -0.76 -7.97
CA LYS A 35 -30.05 0.08 -8.92
C LYS A 35 -30.10 -0.40 -10.37
N LYS A 36 -30.52 -1.65 -10.60
CA LYS A 36 -30.53 -2.35 -11.90
C LYS A 36 -31.66 -3.37 -11.92
N ASP A 37 -32.19 -3.69 -13.10
CA ASP A 37 -33.26 -4.68 -13.27
C ASP A 37 -32.74 -6.12 -13.40
N LEU A 38 -31.48 -6.28 -13.82
CA LEU A 38 -30.81 -7.56 -13.97
C LEU A 38 -29.45 -7.57 -13.25
N PHE A 39 -29.09 -8.70 -12.68
CA PHE A 39 -27.76 -8.97 -12.13
C PHE A 39 -27.33 -10.38 -12.48
N MET A 40 -26.17 -10.52 -13.16
CA MET A 40 -25.63 -11.81 -13.61
C MET A 40 -26.68 -12.65 -14.39
N GLY A 41 -27.52 -11.98 -15.20
CA GLY A 41 -28.58 -12.62 -15.99
C GLY A 41 -29.89 -12.92 -15.24
N ALA A 42 -29.96 -12.73 -13.93
CA ALA A 42 -31.17 -12.95 -13.14
C ALA A 42 -31.88 -11.63 -12.77
N LYS A 43 -33.19 -11.70 -12.55
CA LYS A 43 -34.03 -10.54 -12.22
C LYS A 43 -33.73 -9.99 -10.82
N VAL A 44 -33.74 -8.66 -10.70
CA VAL A 44 -33.56 -7.95 -9.44
C VAL A 44 -34.90 -7.37 -8.98
N TYR A 45 -35.23 -7.63 -7.72
CA TYR A 45 -36.45 -7.19 -7.06
C TYR A 45 -36.13 -6.25 -5.89
N LYS A 46 -37.12 -5.44 -5.52
CA LYS A 46 -37.10 -4.66 -4.29
C LYS A 46 -37.52 -5.54 -3.09
N PRO A 47 -37.15 -5.16 -1.85
CA PRO A 47 -37.52 -5.93 -0.65
C PRO A 47 -39.02 -6.18 -0.46
N ASP A 48 -39.86 -5.20 -0.80
CA ASP A 48 -41.33 -5.26 -0.69
C ASP A 48 -41.97 -6.32 -1.61
N GLN A 49 -41.21 -6.80 -2.59
CA GLN A 49 -41.64 -7.81 -3.55
C GLN A 49 -41.32 -9.24 -3.10
N ILE A 50 -40.55 -9.44 -2.02
CA ILE A 50 -40.09 -10.77 -1.58
C ILE A 50 -41.27 -11.72 -1.33
N LYS A 51 -42.34 -11.22 -0.71
CA LYS A 51 -43.55 -11.99 -0.37
C LYS A 51 -44.29 -12.57 -1.59
N GLU A 52 -44.07 -12.02 -2.78
CA GLU A 52 -44.71 -12.45 -4.03
C GLU A 52 -43.91 -13.55 -4.74
N LEU A 53 -42.72 -13.88 -4.23
CA LEU A 53 -41.78 -14.81 -4.84
C LEU A 53 -41.85 -16.19 -4.18
N ASN A 54 -41.80 -17.24 -4.99
CA ASN A 54 -41.70 -18.61 -4.49
C ASN A 54 -40.23 -19.00 -4.33
N PHE A 55 -39.77 -19.16 -3.08
CA PHE A 55 -38.41 -19.57 -2.75
C PHE A 55 -38.36 -20.49 -1.51
N ASP A 56 -37.32 -21.33 -1.48
CA ASP A 56 -37.03 -22.25 -0.39
C ASP A 56 -36.02 -21.66 0.61
N CYS A 57 -35.13 -20.77 0.14
CA CYS A 57 -34.11 -20.11 0.97
C CYS A 57 -33.78 -18.70 0.43
N LEU A 58 -33.64 -17.73 1.33
CA LEU A 58 -33.15 -16.39 1.07
C LEU A 58 -31.75 -16.24 1.69
N ILE A 59 -30.74 -16.09 0.84
CA ILE A 59 -29.35 -15.98 1.24
C ILE A 59 -28.93 -14.51 1.20
N VAL A 60 -28.58 -13.94 2.33
CA VAL A 60 -28.11 -12.55 2.47
C VAL A 60 -26.60 -12.51 2.28
N CYS A 61 -26.19 -12.15 1.06
CA CYS A 61 -24.80 -11.98 0.63
C CYS A 61 -24.34 -10.54 0.82
N ILE A 62 -24.58 -9.99 2.01
CA ILE A 62 -24.18 -8.65 2.42
C ILE A 62 -23.47 -8.78 3.78
N LEU A 63 -22.30 -8.15 3.92
CA LEU A 63 -21.48 -8.23 5.13
C LEU A 63 -21.73 -7.05 6.10
N ASN A 64 -22.21 -5.91 5.60
CA ASN A 64 -22.49 -4.72 6.38
C ASN A 64 -23.99 -4.43 6.31
N HIS A 65 -24.63 -3.87 7.34
CA HIS A 65 -26.09 -3.59 7.36
C HIS A 65 -27.01 -4.80 7.65
N ASN A 66 -26.52 -5.87 8.26
CA ASN A 66 -27.37 -7.04 8.58
C ASN A 66 -28.56 -6.71 9.48
N ASN A 67 -28.40 -5.82 10.46
CA ASN A 67 -29.50 -5.39 11.34
C ASN A 67 -30.61 -4.69 10.53
N GLU A 68 -30.24 -3.83 9.58
CA GLU A 68 -31.22 -3.15 8.70
C GLU A 68 -31.94 -4.15 7.79
N ILE A 69 -31.22 -5.14 7.26
CA ILE A 69 -31.79 -6.19 6.41
C ILE A 69 -32.73 -7.09 7.21
N LEU A 70 -32.34 -7.50 8.42
CA LEU A 70 -33.17 -8.31 9.31
C LEU A 70 -34.47 -7.58 9.66
N ARG A 71 -34.38 -6.29 10.03
CA ARG A 71 -35.57 -5.45 10.26
C ARG A 71 -36.45 -5.33 9.02
N THR A 72 -35.85 -5.25 7.83
CA THR A 72 -36.60 -5.25 6.58
C THR A 72 -37.32 -6.57 6.34
N CYS A 73 -36.65 -7.71 6.57
CA CYS A 73 -37.29 -9.03 6.51
C CYS A 73 -38.49 -9.12 7.46
N ILE A 74 -38.37 -8.60 8.68
CA ILE A 74 -39.47 -8.56 9.66
C ILE A 74 -40.63 -7.69 9.15
N ASN A 75 -40.34 -6.46 8.71
CA ASN A 75 -41.35 -5.53 8.23
C ASN A 75 -42.12 -6.06 7.01
N GLU A 76 -41.41 -6.73 6.09
CA GLU A 76 -42.00 -7.32 4.89
C GLU A 76 -42.59 -8.73 5.13
N LYS A 77 -42.61 -9.19 6.39
CA LYS A 77 -43.15 -10.50 6.81
C LYS A 77 -42.52 -11.68 6.06
N VAL A 78 -41.21 -11.60 5.83
CA VAL A 78 -40.43 -12.71 5.28
C VAL A 78 -40.33 -13.81 6.32
N ASP A 79 -40.52 -15.05 5.89
CA ASP A 79 -40.33 -16.24 6.72
C ASP A 79 -38.85 -16.38 7.14
N LEU A 80 -38.54 -15.98 8.37
CA LEU A 80 -37.17 -15.95 8.90
C LEU A 80 -36.52 -17.33 8.96
N GLU A 81 -37.29 -18.41 9.02
CA GLU A 81 -36.76 -19.78 8.97
C GLU A 81 -36.19 -20.13 7.60
N LYS A 82 -36.45 -19.31 6.57
CA LYS A 82 -35.85 -19.41 5.25
C LYS A 82 -34.70 -18.43 5.04
N VAL A 83 -34.41 -17.54 5.99
CA VAL A 83 -33.41 -16.49 5.83
C VAL A 83 -32.07 -16.93 6.41
N LEU A 84 -31.03 -16.79 5.60
CA LEU A 84 -29.67 -17.19 5.90
C LEU A 84 -28.72 -16.02 5.67
N PHE A 85 -28.07 -15.54 6.73
CA PHE A 85 -27.01 -14.55 6.60
C PHE A 85 -25.67 -15.24 6.38
N VAL A 86 -24.90 -14.74 5.40
CA VAL A 86 -23.55 -15.22 5.10
C VAL A 86 -22.51 -14.67 6.10
N LYS A 87 -22.92 -13.73 6.97
CA LYS A 87 -22.07 -13.20 8.05
C LYS A 87 -22.37 -13.91 9.38
N ASN A 88 -21.40 -13.91 10.30
CA ASN A 88 -21.52 -14.51 11.62
C ASN A 88 -22.73 -13.95 12.40
N ARG A 89 -23.50 -14.84 13.05
CA ARG A 89 -24.67 -14.50 13.86
C ARG A 89 -24.32 -13.76 15.15
N ASN A 90 -23.09 -13.87 15.64
CA ASN A 90 -22.67 -13.23 16.89
C ASN A 90 -22.45 -11.71 16.75
N GLU A 91 -22.67 -11.14 15.56
CA GLU A 91 -22.52 -9.70 15.28
C GLU A 91 -23.86 -8.94 15.17
N PHE A 92 -25.00 -9.59 15.40
CA PHE A 92 -26.26 -8.89 15.59
C PHE A 92 -26.22 -8.22 16.98
N GLN A 93 -26.32 -6.89 17.03
CA GLN A 93 -26.37 -6.15 18.30
C GLN A 93 -27.63 -6.52 19.09
N ASP A 94 -27.57 -6.44 20.43
CA ASP A 94 -28.55 -6.82 21.47
C ASP A 94 -30.03 -6.38 21.26
N ALA A 95 -30.35 -5.69 20.16
CA ALA A 95 -31.70 -5.29 19.80
C ALA A 95 -32.53 -6.38 19.09
N ASP A 96 -31.93 -7.47 18.59
CA ASP A 96 -32.62 -8.43 17.70
C ASP A 96 -32.54 -9.92 18.15
N GLU A 97 -32.10 -10.22 19.38
CA GLU A 97 -31.94 -11.60 19.90
C GLU A 97 -33.21 -12.47 19.70
N GLU A 98 -34.41 -11.91 19.94
CA GLU A 98 -35.70 -12.60 19.79
C GLU A 98 -35.95 -13.15 18.37
N PHE A 99 -35.39 -12.51 17.35
CA PHE A 99 -35.57 -12.90 15.94
C PHE A 99 -34.42 -13.73 15.39
N THR A 100 -33.21 -13.57 15.92
CA THR A 100 -32.03 -14.32 15.45
C THR A 100 -32.17 -15.84 15.68
N HIS A 101 -32.87 -16.27 16.74
CA HIS A 101 -33.20 -17.68 16.97
C HIS A 101 -34.08 -18.30 15.87
N LYS A 102 -34.86 -17.49 15.16
CA LYS A 102 -35.73 -17.94 14.04
C LYS A 102 -34.99 -18.06 12.71
N LEU A 103 -33.75 -17.57 12.62
CA LEU A 103 -32.95 -17.67 11.39
C LEU A 103 -32.53 -19.13 11.12
N LEU A 104 -32.36 -19.48 9.85
CA LEU A 104 -32.00 -20.82 9.37
C LEU A 104 -30.66 -21.33 9.93
N ASN A 105 -30.68 -22.39 10.76
CA ASN A 105 -29.52 -22.95 11.50
C ASN A 105 -28.28 -23.17 10.61
N THR A 106 -27.07 -22.90 11.16
CA THR A 106 -25.76 -23.10 10.53
C THR A 106 -25.50 -24.55 10.08
N GLU A 107 -26.12 -25.55 10.73
CA GLU A 107 -26.04 -26.95 10.27
C GLU A 107 -26.65 -27.16 8.87
N LYS A 108 -27.76 -26.47 8.56
CA LYS A 108 -28.42 -26.55 7.26
C LYS A 108 -27.64 -25.78 6.18
N LEU A 109 -26.95 -24.71 6.57
CA LEU A 109 -25.99 -24.02 5.70
C LEU A 109 -24.83 -24.94 5.33
N ARG A 110 -24.28 -25.71 6.29
CA ARG A 110 -23.21 -26.68 6.04
C ARG A 110 -23.64 -27.79 5.08
N SER A 111 -24.86 -28.30 5.19
CA SER A 111 -25.34 -29.37 4.31
C SER A 111 -25.78 -28.90 2.93
N GLU A 112 -26.54 -27.81 2.84
CA GLU A 112 -27.14 -27.33 1.58
C GLU A 112 -26.19 -26.42 0.80
N PHE A 113 -25.29 -25.69 1.47
CA PHE A 113 -24.35 -24.75 0.87
C PHE A 113 -22.91 -24.93 1.38
N PRO A 114 -22.30 -26.13 1.23
CA PRO A 114 -21.01 -26.46 1.84
C PRO A 114 -19.86 -25.54 1.42
N LEU A 115 -19.87 -25.02 0.18
CA LEU A 115 -18.86 -24.06 -0.30
C LEU A 115 -19.00 -22.69 0.35
N ILE A 116 -20.24 -22.20 0.53
CA ILE A 116 -20.50 -20.94 1.25
C ILE A 116 -20.12 -21.11 2.72
N PHE A 117 -20.49 -22.24 3.33
CA PHE A 117 -20.15 -22.53 4.71
C PHE A 117 -18.63 -22.53 4.93
N LYS A 118 -17.87 -23.21 4.08
CA LYS A 118 -16.40 -23.22 4.13
C LYS A 118 -15.80 -21.82 3.97
N ASP A 119 -16.28 -21.03 3.02
CA ASP A 119 -15.84 -19.65 2.81
C ASP A 119 -16.17 -18.74 4.01
N ILE A 120 -17.27 -19.00 4.72
CA ILE A 120 -17.60 -18.33 5.98
C ILE A 120 -16.62 -18.73 7.09
N GLU A 121 -16.35 -20.03 7.28
CA GLU A 121 -15.38 -20.51 8.27
C GLU A 121 -13.97 -19.94 8.02
N GLU A 122 -13.52 -19.93 6.77
CA GLU A 122 -12.24 -19.35 6.38
C GLU A 122 -12.19 -17.83 6.65
N ARG A 123 -13.29 -17.11 6.38
CA ARG A 123 -13.39 -15.69 6.71
C ARG A 123 -13.38 -15.42 8.21
N ILE A 124 -14.12 -16.18 9.01
CA ILE A 124 -14.14 -16.00 10.47
C ILE A 124 -12.74 -16.19 11.04
N PHE A 125 -12.02 -17.23 10.61
CA PHE A 125 -10.64 -17.46 11.03
C PHE A 125 -9.71 -16.29 10.63
N GLN A 126 -9.87 -15.75 9.42
CA GLN A 126 -9.10 -14.59 8.96
C GLN A 126 -9.47 -13.31 9.72
N GLU A 127 -10.75 -13.08 9.97
CA GLU A 127 -11.27 -11.93 10.70
C GLU A 127 -10.82 -11.96 12.17
N GLU A 128 -10.86 -13.11 12.84
CA GLU A 128 -10.31 -13.28 14.20
C GLU A 128 -8.81 -12.98 14.24
N TYR A 129 -8.05 -13.39 13.22
CA TYR A 129 -6.63 -13.09 13.09
C TYR A 129 -6.36 -11.59 12.85
N ILE A 130 -7.24 -10.89 12.14
CA ILE A 130 -7.11 -9.46 11.79
C ILE A 130 -7.67 -8.54 12.90
N ASN A 131 -8.73 -8.96 13.59
CA ASN A 131 -9.49 -8.12 14.52
C ASN A 131 -8.86 -7.94 15.90
N ASP A 132 -7.76 -8.64 16.22
CA ASP A 132 -7.02 -8.46 17.48
C ASP A 132 -6.22 -7.14 17.57
N LYS A 133 -6.43 -6.20 16.62
CA LYS A 133 -5.67 -4.94 16.53
C LYS A 133 -6.51 -3.72 16.11
N THR A 134 -7.77 -3.65 16.52
CA THR A 134 -8.54 -2.42 16.27
C THR A 134 -8.01 -1.28 17.14
N ILE A 135 -7.42 -0.26 16.52
CA ILE A 135 -6.99 0.99 17.18
C ILE A 135 -8.08 1.58 18.08
N LEU A 136 -9.35 1.37 17.73
CA LEU A 136 -10.50 1.86 18.47
C LEU A 136 -10.62 1.25 19.89
N ASN A 137 -9.98 0.11 20.16
CA ASN A 137 -10.08 -0.64 21.42
C ASN A 137 -8.73 -0.84 22.12
N SER A 138 -7.62 -0.42 21.52
CA SER A 138 -6.26 -0.60 22.05
C SER A 138 -5.67 0.71 22.57
N ASP A 139 -5.05 0.68 23.75
CA ASP A 139 -4.19 1.79 24.19
C ASP A 139 -3.08 2.04 23.15
N LEU A 140 -2.80 3.31 22.86
CA LEU A 140 -1.69 3.70 22.00
C LEU A 140 -0.39 3.12 22.56
N LYS A 141 0.24 2.22 21.80
CA LYS A 141 1.48 1.58 22.18
C LYS A 141 2.57 1.89 21.14
N ASP A 142 3.77 2.17 21.63
CA ASP A 142 4.95 2.18 20.81
C ASP A 142 5.28 0.74 20.37
N THR A 143 5.18 0.46 19.07
CA THR A 143 5.49 -0.85 18.50
C THR A 143 6.80 -0.87 17.71
N ALA A 144 7.52 0.25 17.66
CA ALA A 144 8.83 0.32 17.02
C ALA A 144 9.97 0.09 18.02
N PHE A 145 9.86 0.54 19.27
CA PHE A 145 10.92 0.41 20.26
C PHE A 145 11.29 -1.06 20.53
N ILE A 146 12.59 -1.37 20.57
CA ILE A 146 13.10 -2.71 20.92
C ILE A 146 13.75 -2.68 22.29
N HIS A 147 14.84 -1.92 22.45
CA HIS A 147 15.55 -1.77 23.71
C HIS A 147 16.47 -0.53 23.70
N ASP A 148 16.87 -0.10 24.90
CA ASP A 148 17.93 0.87 25.09
C ASP A 148 19.30 0.20 24.91
N LEU A 149 20.13 0.73 24.02
CA LEU A 149 21.49 0.22 23.81
C LEU A 149 22.46 0.81 24.85
N ASP A 150 22.28 2.10 25.14
CA ASP A 150 22.97 2.86 26.18
C ASP A 150 22.09 4.06 26.61
N GLU A 151 22.59 4.95 27.47
CA GLU A 151 21.84 6.11 27.96
C GLU A 151 21.31 7.02 26.83
N ASN A 152 22.04 7.11 25.70
CA ASN A 152 21.81 8.04 24.61
C ASN A 152 21.28 7.38 23.32
N HIS A 153 21.27 6.05 23.23
CA HIS A 153 20.88 5.34 22.01
C HIS A 153 19.83 4.26 22.26
N VAL A 154 18.96 4.09 21.28
CA VAL A 154 17.93 3.05 21.25
C VAL A 154 18.06 2.23 19.98
N VAL A 155 17.57 0.99 20.03
CA VAL A 155 17.33 0.17 18.84
C VAL A 155 15.83 0.11 18.61
N ALA A 156 15.39 0.38 17.38
CA ALA A 156 13.98 0.39 17.00
C ALA A 156 13.75 -0.24 15.61
N TRP A 157 12.56 -0.77 15.39
CA TRP A 157 12.07 -1.23 14.09
C TRP A 157 11.71 -0.04 13.21
N ILE A 158 12.61 0.31 12.28
CA ILE A 158 12.39 1.40 11.33
C ILE A 158 11.92 0.82 9.98
N PRO A 159 10.79 1.29 9.42
CA PRO A 159 10.34 0.92 8.09
C PRO A 159 11.40 1.23 7.04
N ILE A 160 11.62 0.31 6.10
CA ILE A 160 12.60 0.46 5.03
C ILE A 160 12.34 1.70 4.17
N GLU A 161 11.08 2.14 4.07
CA GLU A 161 10.65 3.34 3.36
C GLU A 161 11.13 4.64 4.03
N LEU A 162 11.59 4.58 5.28
CA LEU A 162 12.22 5.69 6.00
C LEU A 162 13.75 5.61 6.00
N LEU A 163 14.37 4.60 5.39
CA LEU A 163 15.82 4.45 5.37
C LEU A 163 16.41 4.96 4.06
N PHE A 164 17.26 5.97 4.16
CA PHE A 164 17.94 6.64 3.06
C PHE A 164 19.45 6.55 3.26
N SER A 165 20.21 6.64 2.17
CA SER A 165 21.67 6.79 2.22
C SER A 165 22.08 8.08 2.94
N GLU A 166 23.31 8.11 3.42
CA GLU A 166 23.94 9.24 4.09
C GLU A 166 23.87 10.54 3.26
N LYS A 167 23.92 11.70 3.92
CA LYS A 167 24.16 13.00 3.28
C LYS A 167 25.60 13.44 3.51
N LYS A 168 26.13 14.36 2.69
CA LYS A 168 27.53 14.81 2.78
C LYS A 168 27.91 15.28 4.18
N GLU A 169 27.01 15.97 4.88
CA GLU A 169 27.28 16.56 6.19
C GLU A 169 27.49 15.50 7.28
N ASP A 170 27.06 14.26 7.03
CA ASP A 170 27.23 13.15 7.94
C ASP A 170 28.52 12.35 7.65
N ILE A 171 29.26 12.70 6.58
CA ILE A 171 30.51 12.03 6.21
C ILE A 171 31.68 12.68 6.96
N THR A 172 32.33 11.93 7.84
CA THR A 172 33.54 12.37 8.53
C THR A 172 34.67 12.66 7.53
N ASN A 173 35.42 13.74 7.77
CA ASN A 173 36.55 14.17 6.92
C ASN A 173 36.16 14.51 5.47
N PHE A 174 34.91 14.94 5.25
CA PHE A 174 34.43 15.34 3.91
C PHE A 174 35.37 16.34 3.21
N ASP A 175 35.92 17.29 3.97
CA ASP A 175 36.83 18.33 3.45
C ASP A 175 38.18 17.80 2.97
N GLU A 176 38.60 16.62 3.45
CA GLU A 176 39.85 15.96 3.05
C GLU A 176 39.71 15.20 1.72
N TYR A 177 38.49 15.04 1.19
CA TYR A 177 38.26 14.31 -0.06
C TYR A 177 38.46 15.19 -1.30
N ALA A 178 38.93 14.55 -2.37
CA ALA A 178 39.07 15.19 -3.69
C ALA A 178 37.70 15.61 -4.25
N GLU A 179 37.68 16.69 -5.04
CA GLU A 179 36.44 17.22 -5.64
C GLU A 179 35.73 16.20 -6.54
N GLU A 180 36.48 15.34 -7.23
CA GLU A 180 35.91 14.24 -8.02
C GLU A 180 35.13 13.25 -7.16
N TRP A 181 35.66 12.92 -5.97
CA TRP A 181 34.97 12.05 -5.00
C TRP A 181 33.70 12.72 -4.50
N LYS A 182 33.76 14.01 -4.14
CA LYS A 182 32.59 14.77 -3.67
C LYS A 182 31.50 14.84 -4.74
N LEU A 183 31.87 15.09 -6.00
CA LEU A 183 30.94 15.13 -7.14
C LEU A 183 30.29 13.77 -7.39
N GLN A 184 31.03 12.68 -7.22
CA GLN A 184 30.48 11.32 -7.34
C GLN A 184 29.54 11.00 -6.18
N ASN A 185 29.99 11.16 -4.94
CA ASN A 185 29.23 10.73 -3.75
C ASN A 185 27.95 11.54 -3.56
N SER A 186 27.95 12.82 -3.93
CA SER A 186 26.76 13.66 -3.88
C SER A 186 25.61 13.18 -4.77
N GLN A 187 25.90 12.36 -5.79
CA GLN A 187 24.86 11.73 -6.62
C GLN A 187 24.06 10.68 -5.85
N PHE A 188 24.60 10.19 -4.74
CA PHE A 188 24.02 9.12 -3.94
C PHE A 188 23.48 9.57 -2.58
N GLU A 189 23.56 10.85 -2.23
CA GLU A 189 23.09 11.33 -0.93
C GLU A 189 21.56 11.32 -0.80
N ASN A 190 20.97 10.95 0.34
CA ASN A 190 19.51 10.98 0.52
C ASN A 190 18.74 10.22 -0.59
N ILE A 191 19.19 9.03 -0.95
CA ILE A 191 18.50 8.10 -1.84
C ILE A 191 17.84 7.02 -0.97
N PRO A 192 16.54 6.68 -1.19
CA PRO A 192 15.93 5.55 -0.51
C PRO A 192 16.77 4.29 -0.71
N ILE A 193 17.05 3.52 0.34
CA ILE A 193 17.91 2.33 0.23
C ILE A 193 17.35 1.31 -0.77
N ILE A 194 16.02 1.20 -0.87
CA ILE A 194 15.31 0.39 -1.87
C ILE A 194 15.71 0.76 -3.32
N SER A 195 15.97 2.05 -3.56
CA SER A 195 16.31 2.60 -4.86
C SER A 195 17.81 2.57 -5.16
N PHE A 196 18.65 2.13 -4.22
CA PHE A 196 20.10 2.18 -4.37
C PHE A 196 20.61 1.04 -5.27
N GLU A 197 20.74 1.35 -6.55
CA GLU A 197 21.04 0.38 -7.63
C GLU A 197 22.26 -0.52 -7.38
N PRO A 198 23.42 -0.03 -6.88
CA PRO A 198 24.57 -0.89 -6.63
C PRO A 198 24.25 -2.04 -5.66
N TYR A 199 23.62 -1.77 -4.51
CA TYR A 199 23.29 -2.83 -3.56
C TYR A 199 22.16 -3.73 -4.09
N ARG A 200 21.15 -3.16 -4.75
CA ARG A 200 20.10 -3.95 -5.43
C ARG A 200 20.70 -4.95 -6.42
N ASN A 201 21.62 -4.50 -7.27
CA ASN A 201 22.29 -5.34 -8.25
C ASN A 201 23.08 -6.47 -7.58
N LEU A 202 23.77 -6.19 -6.47
CA LEU A 202 24.51 -7.19 -5.69
C LEU A 202 23.59 -8.25 -5.07
N TYR A 203 22.53 -7.86 -4.37
CA TYR A 203 21.69 -8.82 -3.64
C TYR A 203 20.74 -9.59 -4.55
N LEU A 204 20.29 -9.01 -5.66
CA LEU A 204 19.58 -9.76 -6.70
C LEU A 204 20.49 -10.82 -7.33
N PHE A 205 21.78 -10.53 -7.52
CA PHE A 205 22.74 -11.54 -7.96
C PHE A 205 22.87 -12.68 -6.93
N PHE A 206 23.06 -12.37 -5.65
CA PHE A 206 23.24 -13.41 -4.62
C PHE A 206 22.00 -14.26 -4.37
N ILE A 207 20.80 -13.66 -4.40
CA ILE A 207 19.55 -14.35 -4.05
C ILE A 207 18.93 -15.02 -5.28
N GLN A 208 19.00 -14.39 -6.45
CA GLN A 208 18.25 -14.83 -7.64
C GLN A 208 19.16 -15.24 -8.80
N GLY A 209 20.45 -14.90 -8.77
CA GLY A 209 21.39 -15.23 -9.85
C GLY A 209 21.10 -14.51 -11.17
N ILE A 210 20.36 -13.39 -11.17
CA ILE A 210 19.85 -12.76 -12.40
C ILE A 210 20.97 -12.31 -13.35
N ALA A 211 21.96 -11.59 -12.84
CA ALA A 211 23.05 -11.01 -13.64
C ALA A 211 24.27 -10.74 -12.77
N TYR A 212 25.46 -10.72 -13.38
CA TYR A 212 26.69 -10.33 -12.68
C TYR A 212 26.57 -8.91 -12.09
N PRO A 213 27.05 -8.65 -10.86
CA PRO A 213 26.77 -7.39 -10.16
C PRO A 213 27.76 -6.27 -10.57
N SER A 214 27.82 -5.94 -11.86
CA SER A 214 28.76 -4.95 -12.40
C SER A 214 28.51 -3.54 -11.87
N LEU A 215 27.25 -3.14 -11.63
CA LEU A 215 26.95 -1.81 -11.07
C LEU A 215 27.52 -1.65 -9.67
N TYR A 216 27.50 -2.73 -8.87
CA TYR A 216 28.12 -2.75 -7.56
C TYR A 216 29.65 -2.63 -7.65
N SER A 217 30.27 -3.44 -8.52
CA SER A 217 31.72 -3.41 -8.73
C SER A 217 32.19 -2.04 -9.19
N ASP A 218 31.58 -1.49 -10.25
CA ASP A 218 31.91 -0.18 -10.81
C ASP A 218 31.80 0.93 -9.76
N TRP A 219 30.70 0.93 -8.99
CA TRP A 219 30.49 1.88 -7.91
C TRP A 219 31.59 1.77 -6.85
N TYR A 220 31.88 0.56 -6.38
CA TYR A 220 32.90 0.31 -5.36
C TYR A 220 34.30 0.73 -5.84
N GLN A 221 34.69 0.36 -7.06
CA GLN A 221 36.00 0.74 -7.61
C GLN A 221 36.14 2.26 -7.68
N LYS A 222 35.10 2.96 -8.16
CA LYS A 222 35.10 4.43 -8.28
C LYS A 222 35.28 5.13 -6.94
N LEU A 223 34.76 4.60 -5.83
CA LEU A 223 34.97 5.17 -4.48
C LEU A 223 36.45 5.27 -4.09
N PHE A 224 37.28 4.33 -4.53
CA PHE A 224 38.72 4.33 -4.26
C PHE A 224 39.48 5.16 -5.29
N LEU A 225 39.14 5.00 -6.57
CA LEU A 225 39.80 5.72 -7.67
C LEU A 225 39.69 7.24 -7.51
N SER A 226 38.51 7.74 -7.13
CA SER A 226 38.28 9.17 -6.88
C SER A 226 39.04 9.72 -5.67
N ARG A 227 39.70 8.86 -4.88
CA ARG A 227 40.64 9.24 -3.81
C ARG A 227 42.11 9.05 -4.21
N GLY A 228 42.39 8.79 -5.49
CA GLY A 228 43.74 8.45 -5.97
C GLY A 228 44.23 7.08 -5.48
N MET A 229 43.32 6.21 -5.01
CA MET A 229 43.64 4.89 -4.48
C MET A 229 43.18 3.78 -5.42
N ARG A 230 43.73 2.58 -5.26
CA ARG A 230 43.17 1.35 -5.82
C ARG A 230 42.38 0.63 -4.74
N SER A 231 41.29 -0.03 -5.10
CA SER A 231 40.49 -0.81 -4.15
C SER A 231 41.24 -2.00 -3.55
N GLY A 232 42.26 -2.51 -4.27
CA GLY A 232 43.02 -3.70 -3.91
C GLY A 232 42.34 -5.02 -4.28
N TYR A 233 41.20 -4.98 -4.96
CA TYR A 233 40.45 -6.17 -5.37
C TYR A 233 40.13 -6.15 -6.87
N THR A 234 40.22 -7.30 -7.53
CA THR A 234 39.47 -7.52 -8.77
C THR A 234 37.98 -7.59 -8.44
N ASP A 235 37.12 -7.41 -9.45
CA ASP A 235 35.67 -7.50 -9.25
C ASP A 235 35.28 -8.88 -8.73
N GLU A 236 35.87 -9.97 -9.25
CA GLU A 236 35.63 -11.32 -8.74
C GLU A 236 36.00 -11.47 -7.26
N GLN A 237 37.17 -10.98 -6.84
CA GLN A 237 37.59 -11.03 -5.43
C GLN A 237 36.67 -10.20 -4.52
N LEU A 238 36.20 -9.05 -5.00
CA LEU A 238 35.23 -8.21 -4.30
C LEU A 238 33.90 -8.95 -4.12
N ILE A 239 33.38 -9.56 -5.19
CA ILE A 239 32.12 -10.31 -5.14
C ILE A 239 32.25 -11.55 -4.27
N GLU A 240 33.36 -12.28 -4.33
CA GLU A 240 33.62 -13.42 -3.45
C GLU A 240 33.61 -13.00 -1.97
N LYS A 241 34.28 -11.88 -1.63
CA LYS A 241 34.27 -11.33 -0.27
C LYS A 241 32.84 -11.01 0.19
N ARG A 242 32.06 -10.30 -0.63
CA ARG A 242 30.66 -9.94 -0.29
C ARG A 242 29.75 -11.16 -0.20
N PHE A 243 30.02 -12.21 -0.98
CA PHE A 243 29.26 -13.46 -0.89
C PHE A 243 29.51 -14.18 0.43
N ARG A 244 30.73 -14.14 0.98
CA ARG A 244 31.01 -14.68 2.33
C ARG A 244 30.21 -13.95 3.41
N GLU A 245 30.14 -12.62 3.34
CA GLU A 245 29.32 -11.80 4.25
C GLU A 245 27.83 -12.13 4.11
N PHE A 246 27.33 -12.26 2.88
CA PHE A 246 25.96 -12.71 2.59
C PHE A 246 25.64 -14.06 3.24
N LYS A 247 26.52 -15.07 3.10
CA LYS A 247 26.31 -16.39 3.71
C LYS A 247 26.22 -16.34 5.23
N ILE A 248 27.01 -15.48 5.87
CA ILE A 248 26.94 -15.28 7.33
C ILE A 248 25.57 -14.69 7.66
N MET A 249 25.18 -13.58 7.03
CA MET A 249 23.87 -12.95 7.30
C MET A 249 22.69 -13.88 7.03
N GLN A 250 22.75 -14.70 5.98
CA GLN A 250 21.72 -15.70 5.67
C GLN A 250 21.62 -16.78 6.75
N ARG A 251 22.77 -17.26 7.26
CA ARG A 251 22.79 -18.20 8.38
C ARG A 251 22.20 -17.59 9.63
N GLU A 252 22.59 -16.37 9.98
CA GLU A 252 22.11 -15.67 11.17
C GLU A 252 20.60 -15.41 11.08
N LEU A 253 20.09 -14.99 9.92
CA LEU A 253 18.65 -14.78 9.71
C LEU A 253 17.85 -16.08 9.90
N ASN A 254 18.39 -17.21 9.46
CA ASN A 254 17.76 -18.52 9.68
C ASN A 254 17.73 -18.94 11.16
N MET A 255 18.55 -18.32 12.01
CA MET A 255 18.56 -18.54 13.47
C MET A 255 17.66 -17.54 14.23
N GLY A 256 17.19 -16.48 13.56
CA GLY A 256 16.34 -15.44 14.14
C GLY A 256 16.86 -14.03 13.91
N MET A 257 16.24 -13.04 14.56
CA MET A 257 16.61 -11.62 14.41
C MET A 257 17.66 -11.12 15.40
N ASP A 258 18.05 -11.94 16.38
CA ASP A 258 18.94 -11.53 17.48
C ASP A 258 20.26 -10.94 16.98
N PHE A 259 20.89 -11.55 15.97
CA PHE A 259 22.12 -11.03 15.38
C PHE A 259 21.96 -9.59 14.87
N PHE A 260 20.86 -9.31 14.17
CA PHE A 260 20.60 -8.00 13.57
C PHE A 260 20.14 -6.97 14.60
N ILE A 261 19.46 -7.40 15.66
CA ILE A 261 19.07 -6.55 16.79
C ILE A 261 20.29 -6.16 17.63
N ASN A 262 21.22 -7.10 17.85
CA ASN A 262 22.45 -6.87 18.62
C ASN A 262 23.55 -6.15 17.80
N HIS A 263 23.48 -6.25 16.48
CA HIS A 263 24.35 -5.53 15.55
C HIS A 263 23.50 -4.75 14.54
N PRO A 264 22.80 -3.70 14.97
CA PRO A 264 21.94 -2.93 14.07
C PRO A 264 22.78 -2.01 13.16
N PRO A 265 22.27 -1.66 11.96
CA PRO A 265 22.68 -0.46 11.23
C PRO A 265 22.52 0.79 12.10
N LYS A 266 23.30 1.83 11.79
CA LYS A 266 23.25 3.10 12.53
C LYS A 266 22.62 4.17 11.66
N ALA A 267 21.72 4.97 12.22
CA ALA A 267 21.05 6.02 11.47
C ALA A 267 20.82 7.28 12.31
N LYS A 268 20.68 8.39 11.60
CA LYS A 268 20.42 9.72 12.16
C LYS A 268 19.15 10.30 11.55
N TRP A 269 18.36 11.00 12.35
CA TRP A 269 17.14 11.63 11.88
C TRP A 269 17.43 12.77 10.89
N ASN A 270 16.60 12.82 9.85
CA ASN A 270 16.56 13.89 8.87
C ASN A 270 15.29 14.72 9.12
N ASP A 271 15.44 16.04 9.09
CA ASP A 271 14.35 17.00 9.31
C ASP A 271 13.21 16.92 8.29
N LYS A 272 13.41 16.18 7.20
CA LYS A 272 12.38 15.85 6.21
C LYS A 272 11.59 14.57 6.49
N GLY A 273 11.67 14.03 7.71
CA GLY A 273 10.80 12.92 8.12
C GLY A 273 11.28 11.53 7.72
N TYR A 274 12.59 11.28 7.76
CA TYR A 274 13.21 9.97 7.49
C TYR A 274 14.57 9.85 8.20
N PHE A 275 15.25 8.71 8.06
CA PHE A 275 16.57 8.45 8.64
C PHE A 275 17.65 8.27 7.57
N ASN A 276 18.77 8.95 7.73
CA ASN A 276 19.98 8.70 6.96
C ASN A 276 20.79 7.60 7.63
N LEU A 277 21.08 6.51 6.91
CA LEU A 277 22.00 5.46 7.35
C LEU A 277 23.44 6.00 7.35
N LEU A 278 24.14 5.80 8.46
CA LEU A 278 25.55 6.14 8.64
C LEU A 278 26.44 4.89 8.50
N ASP A 279 25.88 3.72 8.80
CA ASP A 279 26.53 2.42 8.68
C ASP A 279 25.48 1.31 8.50
N GLY A 280 25.91 0.14 8.04
CA GLY A 280 25.07 -1.06 7.96
C GLY A 280 24.25 -1.18 6.68
N HIS A 281 24.58 -0.41 5.64
CA HIS A 281 23.95 -0.46 4.32
C HIS A 281 23.76 -1.88 3.75
N HIS A 282 24.79 -2.72 3.84
CA HIS A 282 24.72 -4.13 3.43
C HIS A 282 23.72 -4.94 4.26
N ARG A 283 23.70 -4.76 5.60
CA ARG A 283 22.75 -5.44 6.50
C ARG A 283 21.31 -5.02 6.21
N THR A 284 21.06 -3.71 6.09
CA THR A 284 19.75 -3.17 5.73
C THR A 284 19.26 -3.73 4.41
N THR A 285 20.10 -3.69 3.38
CA THR A 285 19.70 -4.14 2.04
C THR A 285 19.52 -5.66 1.99
N PHE A 286 20.36 -6.42 2.66
CA PHE A 286 20.19 -7.86 2.84
C PHE A 286 18.82 -8.19 3.44
N LEU A 287 18.49 -7.60 4.59
CA LEU A 287 17.21 -7.84 5.27
C LEU A 287 16.01 -7.51 4.38
N TYR A 288 16.04 -6.38 3.68
CA TYR A 288 15.00 -6.00 2.72
C TYR A 288 14.81 -7.07 1.62
N TYR A 289 15.89 -7.49 0.95
CA TYR A 289 15.79 -8.52 -0.10
C TYR A 289 15.50 -9.93 0.44
N SER A 290 15.74 -10.19 1.72
CA SER A 290 15.29 -11.38 2.43
C SER A 290 13.83 -11.32 2.89
N GLY A 291 13.10 -10.25 2.56
CA GLY A 291 11.67 -10.11 2.83
C GLY A 291 11.33 -9.38 4.13
N ILE A 292 12.28 -8.68 4.75
CA ILE A 292 12.07 -7.95 6.00
C ILE A 292 11.95 -6.45 5.69
N SER A 293 10.77 -5.86 5.91
CA SER A 293 10.49 -4.44 5.62
C SER A 293 10.63 -3.52 6.84
N LYS A 294 10.70 -4.07 8.06
CA LYS A 294 11.00 -3.32 9.29
C LYS A 294 12.39 -3.72 9.76
N ILE A 295 13.33 -2.79 9.74
CA ILE A 295 14.75 -3.05 9.99
C ILE A 295 15.09 -2.62 11.42
N PRO A 296 15.78 -3.45 12.23
CA PRO A 296 16.23 -3.01 13.54
C PRO A 296 17.38 -2.03 13.33
N VAL A 297 17.24 -0.80 13.80
CA VAL A 297 18.21 0.28 13.56
C VAL A 297 18.52 0.99 14.87
N GLN A 298 19.81 1.29 15.08
CA GLN A 298 20.27 2.13 16.17
C GLN A 298 20.15 3.60 15.77
N THR A 299 19.55 4.40 16.64
CA THR A 299 19.53 5.87 16.52
C THR A 299 19.66 6.52 17.90
N THR A 300 19.84 7.84 17.95
CA THR A 300 19.90 8.55 19.23
C THR A 300 18.51 8.60 19.86
N ARG A 301 18.42 8.62 21.20
CA ARG A 301 17.15 8.75 21.92
C ARG A 301 16.39 9.99 21.46
N LYS A 302 17.09 11.11 21.28
CA LYS A 302 16.51 12.37 20.78
C LYS A 302 15.90 12.23 19.38
N ASP A 303 16.61 11.58 18.46
CA ASP A 303 16.12 11.33 17.11
C ASP A 303 14.89 10.42 17.12
N TYR A 304 14.91 9.40 17.98
CA TYR A 304 13.76 8.50 18.18
C TYR A 304 12.54 9.24 18.74
N GLU A 305 12.71 10.03 19.80
CA GLU A 305 11.65 10.84 20.39
C GLU A 305 11.08 11.86 19.40
N THR A 306 11.93 12.42 18.55
CA THR A 306 11.51 13.29 17.44
C THR A 306 10.64 12.53 16.45
N TRP A 307 11.02 11.32 16.03
CA TRP A 307 10.21 10.50 15.15
C TRP A 307 8.87 10.08 15.79
N CYS A 308 8.87 9.79 17.09
CA CYS A 308 7.65 9.49 17.85
C CYS A 308 6.64 10.64 17.79
N ASN A 309 7.10 11.90 17.95
CA ASN A 309 6.27 13.11 17.87
C ASN A 309 4.96 12.99 18.67
N LEU A 310 5.08 12.64 19.95
CA LEU A 310 3.98 12.25 20.83
C LEU A 310 2.84 13.27 20.92
N ASP A 311 3.18 14.56 20.87
CA ASP A 311 2.19 15.64 20.91
C ASP A 311 1.19 15.52 19.76
N ILE A 312 1.66 15.17 18.57
CA ILE A 312 0.83 15.02 17.37
C ILE A 312 0.18 13.63 17.29
N VAL A 313 0.84 12.58 17.81
CA VAL A 313 0.25 11.21 17.89
C VAL A 313 -1.11 11.26 18.55
N ASN A 314 -1.24 11.93 19.69
CA ASN A 314 -2.49 12.03 20.43
C ASN A 314 -3.59 12.73 19.63
N VAL A 315 -3.23 13.76 18.84
CA VAL A 315 -4.18 14.47 17.96
C VAL A 315 -4.65 13.57 16.82
N VAL A 316 -3.72 12.86 16.17
CA VAL A 316 -4.04 11.92 15.09
C VAL A 316 -4.94 10.79 15.59
N HIS A 317 -4.61 10.21 16.75
CA HIS A 317 -5.40 9.15 17.36
C HIS A 317 -6.82 9.64 17.69
N LYS A 318 -6.96 10.82 18.29
CA LYS A 318 -8.27 11.42 18.56
C LYS A 318 -9.11 11.57 17.29
N ILE A 319 -8.52 12.05 16.19
CA ILE A 319 -9.22 12.17 14.90
C ILE A 319 -9.67 10.79 14.40
N ILE A 320 -8.82 9.75 14.51
CA ILE A 320 -9.17 8.38 14.11
C ILE A 320 -10.38 7.87 14.90
N LEU A 321 -10.40 8.08 16.23
CA LEU A 321 -11.51 7.71 17.11
C LEU A 321 -12.79 8.47 16.76
N GLU A 322 -12.72 9.79 16.57
CA GLU A 322 -13.86 10.63 16.21
C GLU A 322 -14.46 10.25 14.85
N GLN A 323 -13.60 9.88 13.89
CA GLN A 323 -14.00 9.38 12.58
C GLN A 323 -14.53 7.94 12.63
N LYS A 324 -14.41 7.24 13.79
CA LYS A 324 -14.71 5.81 13.95
C LYS A 324 -14.04 4.96 12.86
N ARG A 325 -12.80 5.33 12.51
CA ARG A 325 -12.11 4.73 11.37
C ARG A 325 -11.56 3.37 11.75
N THR A 326 -12.03 2.33 11.07
CA THR A 326 -11.59 0.94 11.24
C THR A 326 -10.69 0.46 10.12
N GLU A 327 -10.73 1.10 8.96
CA GLU A 327 -10.02 0.68 7.75
C GLU A 327 -8.93 1.66 7.34
N PHE A 328 -7.76 1.11 7.05
CA PHE A 328 -6.60 1.85 6.54
C PHE A 328 -6.15 1.21 5.23
N TYR A 329 -5.96 2.02 4.19
CA TYR A 329 -5.46 1.52 2.91
C TYR A 329 -3.94 1.51 2.83
N GLN A 330 -3.26 2.33 3.63
CA GLN A 330 -1.82 2.54 3.59
C GLN A 330 -1.31 2.67 5.03
N PRO A 331 -0.05 2.31 5.31
CA PRO A 331 0.53 2.44 6.64
C PRO A 331 0.76 3.92 7.01
N ILE A 332 0.73 4.21 8.31
CA ILE A 332 1.21 5.47 8.89
C ILE A 332 2.59 5.18 9.47
N LEU A 333 3.63 5.76 8.88
CA LEU A 333 5.04 5.46 9.20
C LEU A 333 5.53 6.12 10.50
N ASN A 334 4.83 5.87 11.62
CA ASN A 334 5.14 6.37 12.96
C ASN A 334 4.99 5.24 13.99
N PRO A 335 5.85 5.18 15.04
CA PRO A 335 5.90 4.08 16.00
C PRO A 335 4.57 3.66 16.63
N TYR A 336 3.63 4.59 16.79
CA TYR A 336 2.34 4.34 17.46
C TYR A 336 1.23 3.85 16.51
N PHE A 337 1.52 3.76 15.21
CA PHE A 337 0.56 3.37 14.18
C PHE A 337 1.08 2.24 13.27
N MET A 338 2.27 1.69 13.55
CA MET A 338 2.89 0.64 12.74
C MET A 338 2.23 -0.74 12.85
N ASP A 339 1.34 -0.93 13.84
CA ASP A 339 0.58 -2.16 14.07
C ASP A 339 -0.81 -2.17 13.43
N ILE A 340 -1.21 -1.04 12.85
CA ILE A 340 -2.37 -0.98 11.95
C ILE A 340 -2.09 -1.92 10.79
N HIS A 341 -3.04 -2.79 10.47
CA HIS A 341 -3.01 -3.66 9.29
C HIS A 341 -3.62 -2.93 8.08
N PRO A 342 -2.82 -2.34 7.17
CA PRO A 342 -3.38 -1.68 6.00
C PRO A 342 -3.81 -2.70 4.93
N HIS A 343 -4.89 -2.39 4.21
CA HIS A 343 -5.33 -3.19 3.06
C HIS A 343 -4.33 -3.21 1.89
N ARG A 344 -3.29 -2.38 1.93
CA ARG A 344 -2.21 -2.33 0.93
C ARG A 344 -0.86 -2.08 1.62
N GLU A 345 0.21 -2.37 0.89
CA GLU A 345 1.61 -2.11 1.26
C GLU A 345 2.22 -2.96 2.39
N GLU A 346 1.50 -3.94 2.95
CA GLU A 346 2.04 -4.77 4.05
C GLU A 346 2.92 -5.95 3.62
N TYR A 347 2.94 -6.27 2.33
CA TYR A 347 3.75 -7.35 1.77
C TYR A 347 5.19 -6.89 1.51
N THR A 348 6.13 -7.84 1.51
CA THR A 348 7.59 -7.62 1.44
C THR A 348 8.02 -6.69 0.30
N LYS A 349 7.32 -6.73 -0.84
CA LYS A 349 7.55 -5.83 -1.98
C LYS A 349 6.29 -5.07 -2.39
N SER A 350 6.00 -3.99 -1.66
CA SER A 350 4.85 -3.09 -1.83
C SER A 350 4.78 -2.37 -3.20
N ARG A 351 3.66 -1.69 -3.51
CA ARG A 351 3.56 -0.87 -4.74
C ARG A 351 4.62 0.22 -4.74
N LEU A 352 4.83 0.86 -3.58
CA LEU A 352 5.86 1.88 -3.42
C LEU A 352 7.25 1.30 -3.71
N HIS A 353 7.56 0.08 -3.27
CA HIS A 353 8.86 -0.55 -3.53
C HIS A 353 9.12 -0.75 -5.03
N HIS A 354 8.11 -1.22 -5.78
CA HIS A 354 8.23 -1.34 -7.24
C HIS A 354 8.45 0.02 -7.92
N ILE A 355 7.76 1.06 -7.47
CA ILE A 355 7.93 2.43 -7.98
C ILE A 355 9.35 2.93 -7.66
N LEU A 356 9.80 2.81 -6.41
CA LEU A 356 11.12 3.25 -5.95
C LEU A 356 12.26 2.54 -6.69
N GLU A 357 12.14 1.25 -6.95
CA GLU A 357 13.12 0.50 -7.76
C GLU A 357 13.15 0.95 -9.22
N PHE A 358 12.01 1.29 -9.81
CA PHE A 358 11.97 1.86 -11.17
C PHE A 358 12.60 3.25 -11.22
N LEU A 359 12.35 4.06 -10.19
CA LEU A 359 12.89 5.41 -10.12
C LEU A 359 14.41 5.41 -9.97
N GLY A 360 14.98 4.40 -9.30
CA GLY A 360 16.42 4.26 -9.11
C GLY A 360 17.01 5.45 -8.38
N THR A 361 18.23 5.86 -8.72
CA THR A 361 18.92 6.98 -8.04
C THR A 361 18.50 8.37 -8.53
N ARG A 362 17.35 8.50 -9.22
CA ARG A 362 16.88 9.77 -9.78
C ARG A 362 16.55 10.80 -8.68
N ARG A 363 16.69 12.07 -9.05
CA ARG A 363 16.47 13.21 -8.15
C ARG A 363 15.16 13.92 -8.47
N PHE A 364 14.43 14.28 -7.42
CA PHE A 364 13.14 14.96 -7.55
C PHE A 364 13.17 16.41 -7.10
N LYS A 365 14.34 16.95 -6.74
CA LYS A 365 14.50 18.37 -6.42
C LYS A 365 14.02 19.22 -7.61
N LYS A 366 13.12 20.18 -7.35
CA LYS A 366 12.44 21.03 -8.35
C LYS A 366 11.46 20.30 -9.27
N LYS A 367 11.19 19.02 -9.04
CA LYS A 367 10.13 18.30 -9.76
C LYS A 367 8.81 18.50 -9.03
N ARG A 368 7.74 18.72 -9.80
CA ARG A 368 6.39 18.94 -9.28
C ARG A 368 5.58 17.67 -9.47
N VAL A 369 5.01 17.16 -8.38
CA VAL A 369 4.28 15.90 -8.34
C VAL A 369 2.87 16.17 -7.84
N ILE A 370 1.88 15.59 -8.52
CA ILE A 370 0.50 15.57 -8.05
C ILE A 370 0.08 14.14 -7.72
N ASP A 371 -0.33 13.92 -6.47
CA ASP A 371 -0.92 12.66 -6.02
C ASP A 371 -2.44 12.79 -6.03
N ILE A 372 -3.08 12.12 -6.98
CA ILE A 372 -4.50 12.27 -7.26
C ILE A 372 -5.27 11.18 -6.52
N GLY A 373 -6.21 11.57 -5.66
CA GLY A 373 -6.89 10.63 -4.75
C GLY A 373 -5.92 10.14 -3.68
N ALA A 374 -5.19 11.07 -3.07
CA ALA A 374 -4.04 10.79 -2.23
C ALA A 374 -4.35 9.98 -0.96
N ASN A 375 -5.63 9.88 -0.55
CA ASN A 375 -6.03 9.27 0.71
C ASN A 375 -5.22 9.85 1.89
N LEU A 376 -4.45 9.04 2.62
CA LEU A 376 -3.56 9.46 3.71
C LEU A 376 -2.19 9.99 3.26
N GLY A 377 -1.97 10.09 1.94
CA GLY A 377 -0.81 10.77 1.34
C GLY A 377 0.45 9.93 1.18
N TYR A 378 0.42 8.63 1.48
CA TYR A 378 1.60 7.76 1.58
C TYR A 378 2.55 7.85 0.38
N MET A 379 2.01 7.82 -0.85
CA MET A 379 2.81 7.84 -2.07
C MET A 379 3.42 9.22 -2.30
N GLY A 380 2.63 10.28 -2.25
CA GLY A 380 3.14 11.65 -2.35
C GLY A 380 4.14 12.01 -1.24
N GLN A 381 3.95 11.53 -0.01
CA GLN A 381 4.91 11.71 1.09
C GLN A 381 6.28 11.11 0.76
N ALA A 382 6.34 9.94 0.11
CA ALA A 382 7.60 9.35 -0.35
C ALA A 382 8.31 10.24 -1.39
N PHE A 383 7.58 10.81 -2.34
CA PHE A 383 8.14 11.77 -3.30
C PHE A 383 8.63 13.07 -2.64
N CYS A 384 7.91 13.55 -1.62
CA CYS A 384 8.33 14.72 -0.85
C CYS A 384 9.65 14.47 -0.12
N ARG A 385 9.83 13.30 0.50
CA ARG A 385 11.12 12.89 1.12
C ARG A 385 12.26 12.87 0.11
N MET A 386 11.99 12.45 -1.13
CA MET A 386 12.96 12.49 -2.24
C MET A 386 13.19 13.89 -2.83
N GLY A 387 12.53 14.93 -2.30
CA GLY A 387 12.76 16.33 -2.60
C GLY A 387 11.81 16.96 -3.63
N ALA A 388 10.74 16.27 -4.02
CA ALA A 388 9.70 16.84 -4.89
C ALA A 388 8.88 17.94 -4.20
N ASP A 389 8.35 18.86 -4.98
CA ASP A 389 7.22 19.71 -4.60
C ASP A 389 5.92 18.92 -4.86
N VAL A 390 5.20 18.57 -3.81
CA VAL A 390 4.08 17.60 -3.88
C VAL A 390 2.77 18.25 -3.50
N ILE A 391 1.77 18.06 -4.36
CA ILE A 391 0.36 18.33 -4.06
C ILE A 391 -0.37 17.01 -3.86
N LEU A 392 -1.00 16.86 -2.69
CA LEU A 392 -1.92 15.77 -2.37
C LEU A 392 -3.34 16.26 -2.65
N LEU A 393 -4.00 15.71 -3.66
CA LEU A 393 -5.36 16.05 -4.03
C LEU A 393 -6.32 14.99 -3.51
N GLU A 394 -7.20 15.36 -2.58
CA GLU A 394 -8.09 14.42 -1.90
C GLU A 394 -9.48 15.05 -1.70
N PRO A 395 -10.53 14.61 -2.43
CA PRO A 395 -11.85 15.19 -2.32
C PRO A 395 -12.60 14.80 -1.03
N ASP A 396 -12.28 13.66 -0.40
CA ASP A 396 -12.94 13.23 0.83
C ASP A 396 -12.48 14.05 2.05
N ASN A 397 -13.44 14.56 2.81
CA ASN A 397 -13.13 15.43 3.94
C ASN A 397 -12.47 14.70 5.11
N PHE A 398 -12.82 13.45 5.37
CA PHE A 398 -12.25 12.68 6.47
C PHE A 398 -10.78 12.36 6.19
N HIS A 399 -10.49 11.95 4.96
CA HIS A 399 -9.11 11.78 4.49
C HIS A 399 -8.36 13.12 4.56
N TYR A 400 -8.89 14.19 3.98
CA TYR A 400 -8.27 15.50 3.96
C TYR A 400 -7.83 15.98 5.36
N VAL A 401 -8.73 15.92 6.35
CA VAL A 401 -8.43 16.36 7.73
C VAL A 401 -7.34 15.51 8.36
N LEU A 402 -7.42 14.18 8.21
CA LEU A 402 -6.46 13.26 8.82
C LEU A 402 -5.08 13.38 8.15
N THR A 403 -5.02 13.49 6.82
CA THR A 403 -3.77 13.63 6.05
C THR A 403 -3.00 14.89 6.42
N HIS A 404 -3.69 15.99 6.70
CA HIS A 404 -3.03 17.20 7.20
C HIS A 404 -2.28 16.95 8.52
N LYS A 405 -2.89 16.22 9.46
CA LYS A 405 -2.27 15.89 10.74
C LYS A 405 -1.23 14.78 10.63
N ILE A 406 -1.38 13.83 9.70
CA ILE A 406 -0.34 12.85 9.39
C ILE A 406 0.90 13.53 8.81
N ASN A 407 0.74 14.53 7.93
CA ASN A 407 1.89 15.29 7.41
C ASN A 407 2.64 16.03 8.53
N GLU A 408 1.92 16.62 9.49
CA GLU A 408 2.53 17.22 10.70
C GLU A 408 3.24 16.17 11.56
N LEU A 409 2.60 15.01 11.77
CA LEU A 409 3.15 13.89 12.54
C LEU A 409 4.49 13.41 11.95
N LEU A 410 4.53 13.27 10.62
CA LEU A 410 5.65 12.68 9.89
C LEU A 410 6.67 13.71 9.37
N TYR A 411 6.54 14.98 9.76
CA TYR A 411 7.39 16.09 9.29
C TYR A 411 7.43 16.23 7.76
N ILE A 412 6.30 16.02 7.10
CA ILE A 412 6.16 16.10 5.65
C ILE A 412 5.56 17.43 5.22
N ASN A 413 6.25 18.12 4.31
CA ASN A 413 5.80 19.38 3.73
C ASN A 413 5.13 19.18 2.37
N CYS A 414 3.95 18.55 2.37
CA CYS A 414 3.09 18.45 1.19
C CYS A 414 1.93 19.44 1.27
N LYS A 415 1.57 20.05 0.15
CA LYS A 415 0.33 20.84 0.05
C LYS A 415 -0.86 19.90 -0.12
N VAL A 416 -1.81 19.91 0.81
CA VAL A 416 -3.04 19.11 0.70
C VAL A 416 -4.17 20.00 0.16
N VAL A 417 -4.88 19.54 -0.86
CA VAL A 417 -5.98 20.26 -1.51
C VAL A 417 -7.23 19.39 -1.54
N ARG A 418 -8.34 19.93 -1.04
CA ARG A 418 -9.64 19.24 -1.04
C ARG A 418 -10.47 19.53 -2.27
N GLN A 419 -10.16 18.89 -3.40
CA GLN A 419 -10.90 19.04 -4.66
C GLN A 419 -10.86 17.73 -5.47
N LYS A 420 -11.79 17.61 -6.43
CA LYS A 420 -11.74 16.57 -7.45
C LYS A 420 -10.81 17.00 -8.58
N PHE A 421 -10.07 16.06 -9.16
CA PHE A 421 -9.05 16.38 -10.17
C PHE A 421 -9.62 16.95 -11.45
N GLU A 422 -10.74 16.42 -11.92
CA GLU A 422 -11.41 16.90 -13.13
C GLU A 422 -11.89 18.35 -13.02
N ASP A 423 -12.00 18.90 -11.82
CA ASP A 423 -12.42 20.29 -11.54
C ASP A 423 -11.28 21.15 -10.97
N TYR A 424 -10.13 20.56 -10.68
CA TYR A 424 -9.00 21.24 -10.07
C TYR A 424 -8.38 22.22 -11.06
N LYS A 425 -8.15 23.46 -10.62
CA LYS A 425 -7.47 24.46 -11.43
C LYS A 425 -5.96 24.31 -11.27
N VAL A 426 -5.30 24.01 -12.38
CA VAL A 426 -3.84 23.88 -12.42
C VAL A 426 -3.23 25.24 -12.76
N ASP A 427 -2.50 25.81 -11.79
CA ASP A 427 -1.78 27.07 -12.01
C ASP A 427 -0.47 26.85 -12.79
N GLU A 428 0.19 25.73 -12.51
CA GLU A 428 1.45 25.33 -13.14
C GLU A 428 1.44 23.82 -13.38
N LYS A 429 2.07 23.36 -14.47
CA LYS A 429 2.10 21.94 -14.86
C LYS A 429 2.93 21.08 -13.90
N TYR A 430 2.58 19.80 -13.81
CA TYR A 430 3.29 18.80 -13.00
C TYR A 430 4.18 17.94 -13.90
N ASP A 431 5.34 17.55 -13.39
CA ASP A 431 6.20 16.58 -14.07
C ASP A 431 5.59 15.19 -14.00
N ILE A 432 5.07 14.83 -12.82
CA ILE A 432 4.61 13.47 -12.50
C ILE A 432 3.21 13.53 -11.90
N ALA A 433 2.33 12.64 -12.36
CA ALA A 433 1.07 12.34 -11.67
C ALA A 433 1.10 10.92 -11.08
N ILE A 434 0.62 10.79 -9.85
CA ILE A 434 0.37 9.52 -9.19
C ILE A 434 -1.14 9.26 -9.24
N LEU A 435 -1.52 8.11 -9.78
CA LEU A 435 -2.89 7.72 -10.10
C LEU A 435 -3.14 6.25 -9.73
N LEU A 436 -3.10 5.95 -8.43
CA LEU A 436 -3.23 4.57 -7.95
C LEU A 436 -4.68 4.24 -7.62
N THR A 437 -5.32 3.40 -8.43
CA THR A 437 -6.72 2.98 -8.25
C THR A 437 -7.73 4.13 -8.28
N VAL A 438 -7.48 5.16 -9.09
CA VAL A 438 -8.36 6.35 -9.12
C VAL A 438 -9.20 6.40 -10.40
N PHE A 439 -8.57 6.14 -11.55
CA PHE A 439 -9.19 6.34 -12.86
C PHE A 439 -10.48 5.54 -13.04
N TYR A 440 -10.54 4.35 -12.46
CA TYR A 440 -11.68 3.44 -12.55
C TYR A 440 -12.99 4.00 -11.98
N HIS A 441 -12.92 4.90 -10.99
CA HIS A 441 -14.11 5.53 -10.43
C HIS A 441 -14.87 6.35 -11.49
N TYR A 442 -14.15 6.81 -12.50
CA TYR A 442 -14.65 7.64 -13.59
C TYR A 442 -14.82 6.90 -14.90
N PHE A 443 -14.21 5.71 -15.04
CA PHE A 443 -14.05 5.03 -16.32
C PHE A 443 -15.36 4.78 -17.09
N HIS A 444 -16.46 4.50 -16.39
CA HIS A 444 -17.78 4.29 -17.00
C HIS A 444 -18.64 5.56 -17.07
N GLN A 445 -18.11 6.71 -16.67
CA GLN A 445 -18.78 8.02 -16.73
C GLN A 445 -18.16 8.87 -17.84
N GLU A 446 -18.54 8.64 -19.10
CA GLU A 446 -17.87 9.19 -20.29
C GLU A 446 -17.48 10.67 -20.16
N LYS A 447 -18.43 11.54 -19.80
CA LYS A 447 -18.15 12.98 -19.64
C LYS A 447 -17.05 13.28 -18.61
N VAL A 448 -17.04 12.56 -17.49
CA VAL A 448 -16.07 12.76 -16.41
C VAL A 448 -14.74 12.10 -16.77
N ARG A 449 -14.76 10.88 -17.32
CA ARG A 449 -13.58 10.17 -17.83
C ARG A 449 -12.82 11.02 -18.84
N ASP A 450 -13.52 11.53 -19.84
CA ASP A 450 -12.92 12.28 -20.95
C ASP A 450 -12.34 13.61 -20.44
N LYS A 451 -13.07 14.28 -19.53
CA LYS A 451 -12.57 15.50 -18.85
C LYS A 451 -11.33 15.21 -18.02
N PHE A 452 -11.34 14.14 -17.22
CA PHE A 452 -10.23 13.72 -16.37
C PHE A 452 -8.97 13.45 -17.20
N ILE A 453 -9.09 12.64 -18.25
CA ILE A 453 -7.98 12.24 -19.12
C ILE A 453 -7.44 13.41 -19.93
N LYS A 454 -8.32 14.27 -20.45
CA LYS A 454 -7.90 15.53 -21.08
C LYS A 454 -7.11 16.39 -20.10
N HIS A 455 -7.59 16.51 -18.87
CA HIS A 455 -6.93 17.30 -17.83
C HIS A 455 -5.54 16.73 -17.46
N ILE A 456 -5.40 15.41 -17.36
CA ILE A 456 -4.08 14.74 -17.21
C ILE A 456 -3.16 15.11 -18.38
N ASN A 457 -3.64 14.93 -19.61
CA ASN A 457 -2.85 15.14 -20.82
C ASN A 457 -2.32 16.58 -20.95
N GLU A 458 -3.14 17.56 -20.59
CA GLU A 458 -2.79 18.99 -20.68
C GLU A 458 -1.77 19.41 -19.62
N ASN A 459 -1.86 18.83 -18.41
CA ASN A 459 -1.22 19.36 -17.22
C ASN A 459 -0.06 18.52 -16.66
N VAL A 460 0.12 17.27 -17.10
CA VAL A 460 1.24 16.41 -16.68
C VAL A 460 2.25 16.30 -17.83
N THR A 461 3.55 16.45 -17.60
CA THR A 461 4.54 16.62 -18.68
C THR A 461 5.48 15.45 -18.91
N GLN A 462 5.77 14.59 -17.93
CA GLN A 462 6.80 13.55 -18.09
C GLN A 462 6.31 12.13 -17.84
N MET A 463 5.51 11.92 -16.79
CA MET A 463 5.16 10.56 -16.35
C MET A 463 3.82 10.48 -15.62
N ILE A 464 3.10 9.36 -15.80
CA ILE A 464 1.97 8.94 -14.96
C ILE A 464 2.33 7.61 -14.31
N ILE A 465 2.30 7.57 -12.99
CA ILE A 465 2.38 6.33 -12.21
C ILE A 465 0.96 5.87 -11.96
N TRP A 466 0.60 4.68 -12.45
CA TRP A 466 -0.79 4.23 -12.50
C TRP A 466 -0.94 2.82 -11.95
N GLU A 467 -2.01 2.60 -11.18
CA GLU A 467 -2.52 1.26 -10.89
C GLU A 467 -3.99 1.17 -11.32
N SER A 468 -4.34 0.09 -12.00
CA SER A 468 -5.70 -0.13 -12.48
C SER A 468 -6.74 -0.32 -11.37
N GLY A 469 -7.99 -0.05 -11.70
CA GLY A 469 -9.15 -0.26 -10.83
C GLY A 469 -9.73 -1.65 -10.78
N GLY A 470 -9.59 -2.37 -11.88
CA GLY A 470 -10.20 -3.69 -12.07
C GLY A 470 -10.30 -4.14 -13.52
N ASN A 471 -10.09 -3.25 -14.51
CA ASN A 471 -9.94 -3.65 -15.91
C ASN A 471 -8.66 -3.05 -16.51
N PRO A 472 -7.49 -3.66 -16.22
CA PRO A 472 -6.19 -3.09 -16.58
C PRO A 472 -6.02 -2.80 -18.07
N GLU A 473 -6.48 -3.71 -18.94
CA GLU A 473 -6.27 -3.59 -20.38
C GLU A 473 -7.06 -2.43 -20.98
N GLU A 474 -8.35 -2.31 -20.63
CA GLU A 474 -9.20 -1.23 -21.12
C GLU A 474 -8.73 0.14 -20.61
N GLU A 475 -8.41 0.25 -19.32
CA GLU A 475 -7.89 1.48 -18.72
C GLU A 475 -6.57 1.90 -19.38
N ARG A 476 -5.63 0.97 -19.56
CA ARG A 476 -4.34 1.22 -20.21
C ARG A 476 -4.50 1.64 -21.67
N HIS A 477 -5.32 0.93 -22.45
CA HIS A 477 -5.56 1.26 -23.84
C HIS A 477 -6.17 2.66 -23.99
N TYR A 478 -7.11 3.00 -23.09
CA TYR A 478 -7.74 4.30 -23.10
C TYR A 478 -6.74 5.43 -22.83
N ILE A 479 -5.86 5.28 -21.83
CA ILE A 479 -4.81 6.27 -21.52
C ILE A 479 -3.87 6.45 -22.73
N LEU A 480 -3.41 5.36 -23.35
CA LEU A 480 -2.50 5.41 -24.51
C LEU A 480 -3.12 6.11 -25.73
N GLN A 481 -4.43 5.93 -25.96
CA GLN A 481 -5.11 6.49 -27.12
C GLN A 481 -5.47 7.97 -26.98
N HIS A 482 -5.69 8.44 -25.76
CA HIS A 482 -6.26 9.77 -25.50
C HIS A 482 -5.27 10.74 -24.83
N THR A 483 -4.01 10.33 -24.70
CA THR A 483 -2.96 11.16 -24.10
C THR A 483 -1.67 11.09 -24.90
N LYS A 484 -0.76 12.02 -24.62
CA LYS A 484 0.59 12.08 -25.20
C LYS A 484 1.58 11.06 -24.61
N PHE A 485 1.15 10.21 -23.69
CA PHE A 485 2.01 9.24 -23.03
C PHE A 485 2.00 7.93 -23.83
N HIS A 486 2.79 7.86 -24.89
CA HIS A 486 2.77 6.74 -25.83
C HIS A 486 3.55 5.51 -25.35
N ASN A 487 4.37 5.65 -24.31
CA ASN A 487 5.20 4.57 -23.79
C ASN A 487 4.61 4.03 -22.48
N TYR A 488 4.49 2.71 -22.37
CA TYR A 488 4.02 2.04 -21.15
C TYR A 488 5.04 1.02 -20.64
N ILE A 489 5.35 1.10 -19.35
CA ILE A 489 6.23 0.18 -18.65
C ILE A 489 5.42 -0.53 -17.56
N HIS A 490 5.21 -1.82 -17.73
CA HIS A 490 4.64 -2.68 -16.69
C HIS A 490 5.64 -2.84 -15.53
N LEU A 491 5.19 -2.63 -14.28
CA LEU A 491 6.02 -2.85 -13.09
C LEU A 491 5.71 -4.18 -12.41
N CYS A 492 4.43 -4.44 -12.11
CA CYS A 492 3.97 -5.69 -11.53
C CYS A 492 2.44 -5.83 -11.61
N TYR A 493 1.96 -7.03 -11.34
CA TYR A 493 0.56 -7.27 -10.99
C TYR A 493 0.37 -7.12 -9.48
N THR A 494 -0.81 -6.65 -9.09
CA THR A 494 -1.19 -6.50 -7.70
C THR A 494 -2.56 -7.13 -7.47
N TYR A 495 -2.77 -7.64 -6.25
CA TYR A 495 -4.06 -8.17 -5.84
C TYR A 495 -4.39 -7.65 -4.45
N ALA A 496 -5.49 -6.92 -4.34
CA ALA A 496 -6.01 -6.46 -3.06
C ALA A 496 -7.46 -6.03 -3.23
N THR A 497 -8.19 -5.95 -2.11
CA THR A 497 -9.62 -5.64 -2.08
C THR A 497 -10.44 -6.54 -3.03
N GLY A 498 -10.03 -7.80 -3.20
CA GLY A 498 -10.68 -8.77 -4.09
C GLY A 498 -10.56 -8.48 -5.60
N LYS A 499 -9.64 -7.63 -6.04
CA LYS A 499 -9.46 -7.27 -7.46
C LYS A 499 -8.03 -7.50 -7.93
N PHE A 500 -7.91 -8.17 -9.08
CA PHE A 500 -6.67 -8.23 -9.85
C PHE A 500 -6.42 -6.90 -10.55
N ARG A 501 -5.17 -6.43 -10.47
CA ARG A 501 -4.77 -5.10 -10.91
C ARG A 501 -3.39 -5.13 -11.51
N GLU A 502 -3.07 -4.06 -12.22
CA GLU A 502 -1.78 -3.87 -12.86
C GLU A 502 -1.21 -2.53 -12.42
N LEU A 503 0.04 -2.53 -11.99
CA LEU A 503 0.83 -1.34 -11.69
C LEU A 503 1.79 -1.09 -12.86
N GLY A 504 1.77 0.12 -13.39
CA GLY A 504 2.63 0.51 -14.50
C GLY A 504 2.85 2.01 -14.59
N ILE A 505 3.66 2.39 -15.57
CA ILE A 505 4.09 3.76 -15.77
C ILE A 505 3.87 4.15 -17.23
N PHE A 506 3.17 5.25 -17.44
CA PHE A 506 3.04 5.89 -18.75
C PHE A 506 4.04 7.04 -18.87
N ILE A 507 4.73 7.13 -20.01
CA ILE A 507 5.86 8.03 -20.22
C ILE A 507 5.73 8.73 -21.58
N THR A 508 6.03 10.03 -21.62
CA THR A 508 6.09 10.80 -22.88
C THR A 508 7.35 10.51 -23.67
N ASP A 509 7.34 10.74 -24.99
CA ASP A 509 8.49 10.43 -25.85
C ASP A 509 9.73 11.28 -25.55
N ASP A 510 9.53 12.49 -25.00
CA ASP A 510 10.57 13.43 -24.59
C ASP A 510 10.99 13.29 -23.12
N SER A 511 10.45 12.29 -22.42
CA SER A 511 10.63 12.14 -20.99
C SER A 511 12.06 11.74 -20.61
N GLU A 512 12.62 12.40 -19.58
CA GLU A 512 13.91 12.02 -19.01
C GLU A 512 13.90 10.60 -18.38
N TYR A 513 12.70 10.06 -18.11
CA TYR A 513 12.50 8.73 -17.52
C TYR A 513 12.50 7.60 -18.56
N LEU A 514 12.42 7.92 -19.86
CA LEU A 514 12.31 6.93 -20.94
C LEU A 514 13.57 6.07 -21.14
N LYS A 515 14.73 6.46 -20.55
CA LYS A 515 16.02 5.77 -20.71
C LYS A 515 16.07 4.32 -20.17
N TYR A 516 14.99 3.78 -19.60
CA TYR A 516 14.84 2.33 -19.43
C TYR A 516 14.49 1.67 -20.78
N LYS A 517 15.46 1.57 -21.69
CA LYS A 517 15.45 0.43 -22.61
C LYS A 517 15.94 -0.77 -21.82
N LYS A 518 15.10 -1.81 -21.74
CA LYS A 518 15.47 -3.13 -21.22
C LYS A 518 16.85 -3.51 -21.76
N GLY A 519 17.84 -3.57 -20.87
CA GLY A 519 19.02 -4.41 -21.05
C GLY A 519 18.65 -5.84 -20.69
#